data_AF-A0A090QTY7-F1
#
_entry.id   AF-A0A090QTY7-F1
#
_cell.length_a   1.000
_cell.length_b   1.000
_cell.length_c   1.000
_cell.angle_alpha   90.00
_cell.angle_beta   90.00
_cell.angle_gamma   90.00
#
_symmetry.space_group_name_H-M   'P 1'
#
loop_
_entity.id
_entity.type
_entity.pdbx_description
1 polymer ?
#
loop_
_entity_poly.entity_id
_entity_poly.type
_entity_poly.pdbx_seq_one_letter_code
_entity_poly.pdbx_strand_id
1 'polypeptide(L)'
;MALGFSVLYPDDPFGQQLHQQVIANSLHYRAVPTGVLRNDAPNLAFNINTNAFVLSALWYKHRNYLPLFFTKPLSIMPSQALAQ
;
A
#
# COMPACT_ATOMS: atom_id res chain seq x y z
N MET A 1 -4.07 4.50 -3.54
CA MET A 1 -3.01 3.71 -2.86
C MET A 1 -1.66 4.00 -3.52
N ALA A 2 -1.14 5.20 -3.31
CA ALA A 2 0.10 5.71 -3.91
C ALA A 2 1.35 5.28 -3.13
N LEU A 3 1.29 5.39 -1.80
CA LEU A 3 2.44 5.12 -0.94
C LEU A 3 2.90 3.66 -0.99
N GLY A 4 2.01 2.69 -0.84
CA GLY A 4 2.41 1.28 -0.86
C GLY A 4 2.94 0.83 -2.22
N PHE A 5 2.54 1.45 -3.33
CA PHE A 5 3.11 1.15 -4.64
C PHE A 5 4.60 1.55 -4.70
N SER A 6 4.94 2.75 -4.21
CA SER A 6 6.35 3.19 -4.11
C SER A 6 7.20 2.35 -3.15
N VAL A 7 6.58 1.70 -2.17
CA VAL A 7 7.28 0.81 -1.23
C VAL A 7 7.56 -0.55 -1.86
N LEU A 8 6.63 -1.08 -2.67
CA LEU A 8 6.79 -2.36 -3.36
C LEU A 8 7.68 -2.25 -4.61
N TYR A 9 7.62 -1.11 -5.30
CA TYR A 9 8.34 -0.84 -6.54
C TYR A 9 9.16 0.44 -6.39
N PRO A 10 10.30 0.38 -5.68
CA PRO A 10 11.10 1.57 -5.37
C PRO A 10 11.65 2.27 -6.63
N ASP A 11 11.87 1.53 -7.71
CA ASP A 11 12.45 2.06 -8.95
C ASP A 11 11.39 2.50 -9.98
N ASP A 12 10.09 2.38 -9.66
CA ASP A 12 9.01 2.79 -10.56
C ASP A 12 8.78 4.32 -10.52
N PRO A 13 8.97 5.05 -11.63
CA PRO A 13 8.86 6.51 -11.65
C PRO A 13 7.46 7.03 -11.29
N PHE A 14 6.42 6.30 -11.68
CA PHE A 14 5.03 6.67 -11.38
C PHE A 14 4.75 6.48 -9.88
N GLY A 15 5.24 5.40 -9.28
CA GLY A 15 5.23 5.16 -7.85
C GLY A 15 5.90 6.28 -7.06
N GLN A 16 7.06 6.76 -7.54
CA GLN A 16 7.78 7.86 -6.89
C GLN A 16 7.04 9.21 -6.97
N GLN A 17 6.48 9.56 -8.13
CA GLN A 17 5.68 10.78 -8.28
C GLN A 17 4.44 10.75 -7.37
N LEU A 18 3.77 9.61 -7.32
CA LEU A 18 2.63 9.39 -6.44
C LEU A 18 2.99 9.48 -4.95
N HIS A 19 4.14 8.94 -4.54
CA HIS A 19 4.65 9.06 -3.18
C HIS A 19 4.87 10.52 -2.78
N GLN A 20 5.50 11.32 -3.65
CA GLN A 20 5.74 12.74 -3.38
C GLN A 20 4.43 13.51 -3.17
N GLN A 21 3.41 13.23 -3.99
CA GLN A 21 2.08 13.83 -3.81
C GLN A 21 1.45 13.47 -2.46
N VAL A 22 1.58 12.23 -2.00
CA VAL A 22 1.08 11.81 -0.68
C VAL A 22 1.79 12.55 0.46
N ILE A 23 3.12 12.64 0.42
CA ILE A 23 3.88 13.31 1.48
C ILE A 23 3.55 14.81 1.52
N ALA A 24 3.51 15.48 0.37
CA ALA A 24 3.22 16.91 0.28
C ALA A 24 1.83 17.27 0.85
N ASN A 25 0.84 16.39 0.69
CA ASN A 25 -0.55 16.65 1.07
C ASN A 25 -0.96 16.07 2.45
N SER A 26 -0.09 15.30 3.12
CA SER A 26 -0.43 14.62 4.38
C SER A 26 -0.06 15.40 5.64
N LEU A 27 0.96 16.27 5.57
CA LEU A 27 1.47 17.01 6.73
C LEU A 27 0.41 17.93 7.37
N HIS A 28 -0.44 18.55 6.55
CA HIS A 28 -1.44 19.50 7.04
C HIS A 28 -2.59 18.81 7.81
N TYR A 29 -2.93 17.58 7.43
CA TYR A 29 -4.11 16.88 7.93
C TYR A 29 -3.81 15.74 8.91
N ARG A 30 -2.53 15.41 9.12
CA ARG A 30 -2.09 14.21 9.86
C ARG A 30 -2.75 12.92 9.35
N ALA A 31 -3.16 12.92 8.09
CA ALA A 31 -3.86 11.86 7.39
C ALA A 31 -3.54 11.98 5.89
N VAL A 32 -3.66 10.87 5.15
CA VAL A 32 -3.50 10.90 3.70
C VAL A 32 -4.87 11.17 3.05
N PRO A 33 -5.06 12.30 2.36
CA PRO A 33 -6.27 12.56 1.59
C PRO A 33 -6.41 11.52 0.48
N THR A 34 -7.65 11.17 0.13
CA THR A 34 -7.91 10.14 -0.89
C THR A 34 -7.46 10.56 -2.29
N GLY A 35 -7.28 11.86 -2.52
CA GLY A 35 -6.74 12.43 -3.75
C GLY A 35 -6.76 13.96 -3.73
N VAL A 36 -6.56 14.56 -4.89
CA VAL A 36 -6.67 16.00 -5.14
C VAL A 36 -7.86 16.24 -6.07
N LEU A 37 -8.69 17.23 -5.77
CA LEU A 37 -9.83 17.63 -6.59
C LEU A 37 -9.37 18.48 -7.79
N ARG A 38 -10.27 18.73 -8.75
CA ARG A 38 -9.92 19.51 -9.97
C ARG A 38 -9.39 20.92 -9.67
N ASN A 39 -9.77 21.49 -8.52
CA ASN A 39 -9.34 22.82 -8.07
C ASN A 39 -8.05 22.78 -7.22
N ASP A 40 -7.24 21.72 -7.36
CA ASP A 40 -6.03 21.47 -6.58
C ASP A 40 -6.22 21.35 -5.06
N ALA A 41 -7.47 21.33 -4.58
CA ALA A 41 -7.77 21.16 -3.17
C ALA A 41 -7.66 19.68 -2.77
N PRO A 42 -7.12 19.38 -1.59
CA PRO A 42 -7.08 18.01 -1.07
C PRO A 42 -8.50 17.50 -0.84
N ASN A 43 -8.76 16.25 -1.23
CA ASN A 43 -10.01 15.58 -0.93
C ASN A 43 -10.03 15.18 0.55
N LEU A 44 -10.83 15.91 1.33
CA LEU A 44 -10.96 15.73 2.79
C LEU A 44 -11.73 14.47 3.20
N ALA A 45 -12.24 13.69 2.24
CA ALA A 45 -12.75 12.36 2.53
C ALA A 45 -11.56 11.43 2.83
N PHE A 46 -11.10 11.41 4.08
CA PHE A 46 -10.07 10.48 4.53
C PHE A 46 -10.64 9.06 4.56
N ASN A 47 -10.19 8.21 3.65
CA ASN A 47 -10.64 6.82 3.61
C ASN A 47 -9.78 5.96 4.56
N ILE A 48 -10.41 5.28 5.50
CA ILE A 48 -9.75 4.38 6.46
C ILE A 48 -8.90 3.30 5.77
N ASN A 49 -9.34 2.77 4.62
CA ASN A 49 -8.61 1.77 3.85
C ASN A 49 -7.31 2.35 3.27
N THR A 50 -7.31 3.63 2.86
CA THR A 50 -6.11 4.30 2.34
C THR A 50 -5.08 4.54 3.44
N ASN A 51 -5.53 4.99 4.61
CA ASN A 51 -4.64 5.24 5.76
C ASN A 51 -4.10 3.92 6.35
N ALA A 52 -4.93 2.88 6.46
CA ALA A 52 -4.50 1.55 6.89
C ALA A 52 -3.44 0.95 5.95
N PHE A 53 -3.61 1.13 4.63
CA PHE A 53 -2.64 0.68 3.65
C PHE A 53 -1.31 1.44 3.74
N VAL A 54 -1.36 2.77 3.90
CA VAL A 54 -0.19 3.62 4.14
C VAL A 54 0.59 3.16 5.38
N LEU A 55 -0.10 2.93 6.50
CA LEU A 55 0.52 2.43 7.74
C LEU A 55 1.15 1.05 7.54
N SER A 56 0.46 0.15 6.82
CA SER A 56 0.99 -1.17 6.48
C SER A 56 2.26 -1.09 5.63
N ALA A 57 2.30 -0.17 4.67
CA ALA A 57 3.47 0.06 3.82
C ALA A 57 4.65 0.64 4.60
N LEU A 58 4.41 1.61 5.49
CA LEU A 58 5.43 2.17 6.38
C LEU A 58 5.99 1.10 7.33
N TRP A 59 5.12 0.25 7.88
CA TRP A 59 5.53 -0.84 8.75
C TRP A 59 6.38 -1.87 8.01
N TYR A 60 5.99 -2.26 6.79
CA TYR A 60 6.78 -3.13 5.94
C TYR A 60 8.17 -2.55 5.63
N LYS A 61 8.24 -1.26 5.27
CA LYS A 61 9.51 -0.54 5.07
C LYS A 61 10.36 -0.50 6.34
N HIS A 62 9.76 -0.21 7.50
CA HIS A 62 10.45 -0.20 8.79
C HIS A 62 11.03 -1.58 9.16
N ARG A 63 10.44 -2.66 8.66
CA ARG A 63 10.92 -4.04 8.84
C ARG A 63 11.93 -4.48 7.76
N ASN A 64 12.59 -3.54 7.08
CA ASN A 64 13.52 -3.82 5.99
C ASN A 64 12.89 -4.69 4.89
N TYR A 65 11.63 -4.40 4.54
CA TYR A 65 10.91 -5.11 3.48
C TYR A 65 10.71 -6.61 3.78
N LEU A 66 10.65 -6.99 5.06
CA LEU A 66 10.25 -8.33 5.48
C LEU A 66 8.72 -8.41 5.68
N PRO A 67 8.03 -9.40 5.07
CA PRO A 67 6.58 -9.55 5.19
C PRO A 67 6.16 -9.90 6.62
N LEU A 68 4.95 -9.48 7.02
CA LEU A 68 4.42 -9.68 8.39
C LEU A 68 4.17 -11.15 8.71
N PHE A 69 3.74 -11.91 7.72
CA PHE A 69 3.47 -13.33 7.84
C PHE A 69 4.27 -14.05 6.77
N PHE A 70 4.97 -15.10 7.19
CA PHE A 70 5.47 -16.09 6.24
C PHE A 70 4.29 -16.98 5.91
N THR A 71 3.93 -17.05 4.63
CA THR A 71 3.00 -18.09 4.19
C THR A 71 3.67 -19.43 4.43
N LYS A 72 3.03 -20.28 5.23
CA LYS A 72 3.36 -21.71 5.21
C LYS A 72 3.20 -22.15 3.74
N PRO A 73 4.21 -22.78 3.12
CA PRO A 73 4.06 -23.24 1.75
C PRO A 73 2.81 -24.11 1.67
N LEU A 74 1.97 -23.86 0.66
CA LEU A 74 0.82 -24.70 0.37
C LEU A 74 1.30 -26.14 0.27
N SER A 75 0.94 -26.97 1.25
CA SER A 75 1.13 -28.41 1.15
C SER A 75 0.21 -28.87 0.03
N ILE A 76 0.78 -29.05 -1.16
CA ILE A 76 0.08 -29.63 -2.29
C ILE A 76 -0.19 -31.08 -1.89
N MET A 77 -1.42 -31.38 -1.45
CA MET A 77 -1.83 -32.77 -1.31
C MET A 77 -1.87 -33.38 -2.72
N PRO A 78 -1.19 -34.51 -2.98
CA PRO A 78 -1.25 -35.15 -4.27
C PRO A 78 -2.70 -35.54 -4.61
N SER A 79 -3.10 -35.27 -5.85
CA SER A 79 -4.44 -35.57 -6.36
C SER A 79 -4.68 -37.08 -6.42
N GLN A 80 -5.22 -37.66 -5.35
CA GLN A 80 -5.81 -38.99 -5.36
C GLN A 80 -7.23 -38.91 -4.81
N ALA A 81 -8.12 -38.27 -5.55
CA ALA A 81 -9.55 -38.42 -5.38
C ALA A 81 -10.22 -37.96 -6.68
N LEU A 82 -10.41 -38.91 -7.61
CA LEU A 82 -11.48 -38.97 -8.63
C LEU A 82 -11.14 -40.14 -9.57
N ALA A 83 -11.28 -41.36 -9.06
CA ALA A 83 -11.37 -42.58 -9.86
C ALA A 83 -12.01 -43.68 -9.01
N GLN A 84 -13.32 -43.56 -8.78
CA GLN A 84 -14.24 -44.68 -8.56
C GLN A 84 -15.56 -44.34 -9.22
#